data_AF-A0A2D9DEX6-F1
#
_entry.id   AF-A0A2D9DEX6-F1
#
_cell.length_a   1.000
_cell.length_b   1.000
_cell.length_c   1.000
_cell.angle_alpha   90.00
_cell.angle_beta   90.00
_cell.angle_gamma   90.00
#
_symmetry.space_group_name_H-M   'P 1'
#
loop_
_entity.id
_entity.type
_entity.pdbx_description
1 polymer ?
#
loop_
_entity_poly.entity_id
_entity_poly.type
_entity_poly.pdbx_seq_one_letter_code
_entity_poly.pdbx_strand_id
1 'polypeptide(L)'
;MEGYVSIPELIEYMKREGLVFAKETDLGHLKLREQYLRRKSLKYKEIADAKLWGDLSKKGVEAIAKRMLEPHEIFMKEKAYHVHISAIERIAKLKGIL
;
A
#
# COMPACT_ATOMS: atom_id res chain seq x y z
N MET A 1 -33.75 12.73 -23.91
CA MET A 1 -33.39 12.39 -22.52
C MET A 1 -32.56 13.55 -21.99
N GLU A 2 -33.16 14.39 -21.13
CA GLU A 2 -32.40 15.42 -20.40
C GLU A 2 -31.63 14.71 -19.29
N GLY A 3 -30.33 14.50 -19.51
CA GLY A 3 -29.45 13.81 -18.58
C GLY A 3 -29.07 14.74 -17.43
N TYR A 4 -29.95 14.89 -16.44
CA TYR A 4 -29.58 15.51 -15.18
C TYR A 4 -28.67 14.56 -14.42
N VAL A 5 -27.37 14.86 -14.41
CA VAL A 5 -26.39 14.12 -13.62
C VAL A 5 -26.35 14.72 -12.22
N SER A 6 -26.69 13.91 -11.22
CA SER A 6 -26.52 14.28 -9.82
C SER A 6 -25.02 14.43 -9.52
N ILE A 7 -24.59 15.63 -9.13
CA ILE A 7 -23.18 15.92 -8.80
C ILE A 7 -22.64 14.93 -7.74
N PRO A 8 -23.40 14.57 -6.67
CA PRO A 8 -22.98 13.51 -5.75
C PRO A 8 -22.72 12.15 -6.42
N GLU A 9 -23.60 11.70 -7.32
CA GLU A 9 -23.48 10.41 -8.01
C GLU A 9 -22.29 10.40 -8.98
N LEU A 10 -22.05 11.52 -9.66
CA LEU A 10 -20.87 11.71 -10.50
C LEU A 10 -19.59 11.61 -9.68
N ILE A 11 -19.55 12.23 -8.50
CA ILE A 11 -18.38 12.18 -7.62
C ILE A 11 -18.15 10.74 -7.13
N GLU A 12 -19.19 10.00 -6.74
CA GLU A 12 -19.05 8.59 -6.36
C GLU A 12 -18.55 7.71 -7.51
N TYR A 13 -19.09 7.92 -8.71
CA TYR A 13 -18.65 7.23 -9.91
C TYR A 13 -17.18 7.53 -10.20
N MET A 14 -16.78 8.80 -10.18
CA MET A 14 -15.39 9.17 -10.41
C MET A 14 -14.44 8.68 -9.31
N LYS A 15 -14.88 8.56 -8.05
CA LYS A 15 -14.10 7.91 -6.98
C LYS A 15 -13.92 6.41 -7.23
N ARG A 16 -14.96 5.71 -7.71
CA ARG A 16 -14.92 4.28 -8.03
C ARG A 16 -13.98 3.98 -9.19
N GLU A 17 -14.03 4.80 -10.23
CA GLU A 17 -13.21 4.68 -11.43
C GLU A 17 -11.79 5.28 -11.26
N GLY A 18 -11.46 5.80 -10.06
CA GLY A 18 -10.13 6.36 -9.77
C GLY A 18 -9.82 7.69 -10.48
N LEU A 19 -10.85 8.40 -10.93
CA LEU A 19 -10.76 9.67 -11.66
C LEU A 19 -10.69 10.90 -10.73
N VAL A 20 -10.91 10.74 -9.42
CA VAL A 20 -10.64 11.77 -8.41
C VAL A 20 -9.71 11.22 -7.34
N PHE A 21 -8.65 11.96 -7.02
CA PHE A 21 -7.84 11.73 -5.82
C PHE A 21 -8.68 12.09 -4.58
N ALA A 22 -9.29 11.09 -3.95
CA ALA A 22 -9.80 11.26 -2.59
C ALA A 22 -8.63 11.54 -1.64
N LYS A 23 -8.81 12.43 -0.66
CA LYS A 23 -7.82 12.62 0.42
C LYS A 23 -7.56 11.27 1.06
N GLU A 24 -6.29 10.93 1.29
CA GLU A 24 -5.82 9.64 1.83
C GLU A 24 -6.59 9.17 3.09
N THR A 25 -7.17 10.12 3.83
CA THR A 25 -7.99 9.92 5.02
C THR A 25 -9.29 9.13 4.82
N ASP A 26 -9.85 9.05 3.61
CA ASP A 26 -11.14 8.38 3.35
C ASP A 26 -11.00 6.96 2.77
N LEU A 27 -9.77 6.54 2.45
CA LEU A 27 -9.49 5.19 1.98
C LEU A 27 -9.22 4.30 3.20
N GLY A 28 -10.23 3.55 3.63
CA GLY A 28 -10.04 2.54 4.68
C GLY A 28 -8.82 1.66 4.39
N HIS A 29 -8.09 1.25 5.44
CA HIS A 29 -6.80 0.56 5.34
C HIS A 29 -6.78 -0.63 4.36
N LEU A 30 -7.90 -1.32 4.16
CA LEU A 30 -8.02 -2.44 3.22
C LEU A 30 -7.83 -2.01 1.74
N LYS A 31 -8.39 -0.86 1.34
CA LYS A 31 -8.25 -0.36 -0.04
C LYS A 31 -6.83 0.11 -0.35
N LEU A 32 -6.18 0.76 0.63
CA LEU A 32 -4.77 1.13 0.53
C LEU A 32 -3.87 -0.10 0.44
N ARG A 33 -4.13 -1.12 1.29
CA ARG A 33 -3.42 -2.40 1.29
C ARG A 33 -3.46 -3.06 -0.09
N GLU A 34 -4.63 -3.17 -0.70
CA GLU A 34 -4.79 -3.74 -2.05
C GLU A 34 -4.06 -2.91 -3.12
N GLN A 35 -4.13 -1.58 -3.07
CA GLN A 35 -3.44 -0.72 -4.03
C GLN A 35 -1.92 -0.87 -3.95
N TYR A 36 -1.36 -0.99 -2.75
CA TYR A 36 0.07 -1.19 -2.57
C TYR A 36 0.51 -2.59 -3.00
N LEU A 37 -0.31 -3.62 -2.78
CA LEU A 37 0.00 -4.98 -3.24
C LEU A 37 0.09 -5.11 -4.77
N ARG A 38 -0.57 -4.22 -5.53
CA ARG A 38 -0.45 -4.18 -7.00
C ARG A 38 0.90 -3.64 -7.51
N ARG A 39 1.74 -3.07 -6.64
CA ARG A 39 3.05 -2.50 -7.03
C ARG A 39 4.15 -3.57 -7.01
N LYS A 40 5.15 -3.41 -7.89
CA LYS A 40 6.31 -4.33 -7.96
C LYS A 40 7.23 -4.24 -6.73
N SER A 41 7.29 -3.07 -6.09
CA SER A 41 8.05 -2.84 -4.87
C SER A 41 7.44 -1.70 -4.05
N LEU A 42 7.72 -1.71 -2.74
CA LEU A 42 7.20 -0.74 -1.78
C LEU A 42 8.30 -0.17 -0.89
N LYS A 43 8.20 1.10 -0.54
CA LYS A 43 9.04 1.75 0.47
C LYS A 43 8.66 1.24 1.86
N TYR A 44 9.59 1.27 2.82
CA TYR A 44 9.29 0.92 4.21
C TYR A 44 8.14 1.71 4.84
N LYS A 45 8.03 2.99 4.47
CA LYS A 45 6.92 3.84 4.92
C LYS A 45 5.58 3.28 4.42
N GLU A 46 5.51 2.90 3.14
CA GLU A 46 4.29 2.36 2.53
C GLU A 46 3.90 1.01 3.13
N ILE A 47 4.89 0.17 3.47
CA ILE A 47 4.66 -1.11 4.18
C ILE A 47 4.05 -0.87 5.57
N ALA A 48 4.52 0.15 6.29
CA ALA A 48 4.01 0.55 7.60
C ALA A 48 2.60 1.15 7.49
N ASP A 49 2.40 2.12 6.59
CA ASP A 49 1.12 2.82 6.39
C ASP A 49 0.00 1.84 5.99
N ALA A 50 0.33 0.83 5.17
CA ALA A 50 -0.58 -0.23 4.75
C ALA A 50 -0.72 -1.40 5.74
N LYS A 51 -0.01 -1.35 6.89
CA LYS A 51 0.04 -2.40 7.92
C LYS A 51 0.31 -3.81 7.35
N LEU A 52 1.14 -3.89 6.30
CA LEU A 52 1.38 -5.16 5.57
C LEU A 52 2.09 -6.21 6.42
N TRP A 53 2.89 -5.78 7.41
CA TRP A 53 3.57 -6.65 8.38
C TRP A 53 3.04 -6.46 9.81
N GLY A 54 1.87 -5.84 9.94
CA GLY A 54 1.18 -5.59 11.20
C GLY A 54 1.16 -4.10 11.51
N ASP A 55 0.60 -3.76 12.68
CA ASP A 55 0.59 -2.37 13.14
C ASP A 55 1.98 -1.98 13.68
N LEU A 56 2.85 -1.56 12.76
CA LEU A 56 4.26 -1.30 13.02
C LEU A 56 4.64 0.09 12.51
N SER A 57 5.53 0.76 13.26
CA SER A 57 6.18 1.97 12.76
C SER A 57 7.19 1.65 11.64
N LYS A 58 7.57 2.66 10.86
CA LYS A 58 8.64 2.54 9.84
C LYS A 58 9.93 1.91 10.41
N LYS A 59 10.33 2.26 11.63
CA LYS A 59 11.50 1.68 12.31
C LYS A 59 11.31 0.18 12.60
N GLY A 60 10.09 -0.24 12.95
CA GLY A 60 9.74 -1.64 13.14
C GLY A 60 9.82 -2.43 11.83
N VAL A 61 9.35 -1.84 10.73
CA VAL A 61 9.49 -2.41 9.38
C VAL A 61 10.97 -2.54 9.00
N GLU A 62 11.79 -1.51 9.24
CA GLU A 62 13.25 -1.56 9.00
C GLU A 62 13.95 -2.67 9.81
N ALA A 63 13.56 -2.87 11.07
CA ALA A 63 14.12 -3.92 11.91
C ALA A 63 13.78 -5.33 11.38
N ILE A 64 12.53 -5.53 10.93
CA ILE A 64 12.11 -6.79 10.31
C ILE A 64 12.84 -7.01 8.99
N ALA A 65 12.95 -5.96 8.18
CA ALA A 65 13.63 -6.00 6.90
C ALA A 65 15.09 -6.46 7.06
N LYS A 66 15.82 -5.88 8.01
CA LYS A 66 17.21 -6.27 8.32
C LYS A 66 17.35 -7.72 8.79
N ARG A 67 16.32 -8.30 9.40
CA ARG A 67 16.37 -9.66 9.96
C ARG A 67 15.91 -10.73 8.98
N MET A 68 14.96 -10.41 8.09
CA MET A 68 14.20 -11.39 7.31
C MET A 68 14.33 -11.25 5.79
N LEU A 69 14.84 -10.12 5.30
CA LEU A 69 15.06 -9.93 3.87
C LEU A 69 16.46 -10.37 3.47
N GLU A 70 16.53 -10.98 2.30
CA GLU A 70 17.77 -11.27 1.61
C GLU A 70 18.29 -10.01 0.90
N PRO A 71 19.61 -9.88 0.67
CA PRO A 71 20.19 -8.67 0.10
C PRO A 71 19.62 -8.24 -1.25
N HIS A 72 19.11 -9.18 -2.06
CA HIS A 72 18.52 -8.90 -3.35
C HIS A 72 17.02 -8.56 -3.29
N GLU A 73 16.37 -8.79 -2.15
CA GLU A 73 14.95 -8.47 -1.94
C GLU A 73 14.73 -7.00 -1.56
N ILE A 74 15.82 -6.29 -1.24
CA ILE A 74 15.85 -4.88 -0.89
C ILE A 74 16.78 -4.12 -1.83
N PHE A 75 16.32 -2.96 -2.31
CA PHE A 75 17.14 -2.10 -3.15
C PHE A 75 16.85 -0.62 -2.90
N MET A 76 17.81 0.24 -3.22
CA MET A 76 17.62 1.68 -3.12
C MET A 76 17.13 2.25 -4.45
N LYS A 77 16.03 2.99 -4.42
CA LYS A 77 15.49 3.73 -5.57
C LYS A 77 15.07 5.12 -5.09
N GLU A 78 15.41 6.17 -5.83
CA GLU A 78 15.02 7.55 -5.50
C GLU A 78 15.34 7.95 -4.04
N LYS A 79 16.53 7.56 -3.54
CA LYS A 79 16.98 7.81 -2.16
C LYS A 79 16.14 7.14 -1.06
N ALA A 80 15.33 6.13 -1.39
CA ALA A 80 14.57 5.34 -0.43
C ALA A 80 14.78 3.84 -0.63
N TYR A 81 14.82 3.09 0.47
CA TYR A 81 14.82 1.62 0.42
C TYR A 81 13.44 1.11 0.03
N HIS A 82 13.44 0.25 -0.98
CA HIS A 82 12.28 -0.47 -1.49
C HIS A 82 12.47 -1.96 -1.26
N VAL A 83 11.36 -2.65 -1.02
CA VAL A 83 11.31 -4.10 -0.85
C VAL A 83 10.49 -4.69 -1.99
N HIS A 84 10.97 -5.79 -2.56
CA HIS A 84 10.24 -6.56 -3.56
C HIS A 84 8.93 -7.12 -3.00
N ILE A 85 7.87 -7.07 -3.80
CA ILE A 85 6.53 -7.46 -3.33
C ILE A 85 6.45 -8.93 -2.89
N SER A 86 7.18 -9.82 -3.56
CA SER A 86 7.27 -11.25 -3.19
C SER A 86 7.77 -11.45 -1.75
N ALA A 87 8.78 -10.68 -1.35
CA ALA A 87 9.32 -10.71 0.01
C ALA A 87 8.34 -10.13 1.03
N ILE A 88 7.59 -9.08 0.64
CA ILE A 88 6.54 -8.48 1.47
C ILE A 88 5.43 -9.49 1.75
N GLU A 89 4.93 -10.17 0.71
CA GLU A 89 3.90 -11.21 0.84
C GLU A 89 4.38 -12.39 1.67
N ARG A 90 5.61 -12.87 1.43
CA ARG A 90 6.22 -13.96 2.20
C ARG A 90 6.26 -13.64 3.70
N ILE A 91 6.72 -12.45 4.07
CA ILE A 91 6.78 -12.02 5.48
C ILE A 91 5.38 -11.81 6.06
N ALA A 92 4.43 -11.26 5.28
CA ALA A 92 3.06 -11.06 5.72
C ALA A 92 2.34 -12.40 6.04
N LYS A 93 2.54 -13.42 5.19
CA LYS A 93 2.06 -14.79 5.40
C LYS A 93 2.68 -15.44 6.64
N LEU A 94 4.00 -15.32 6.81
CA LEU A 94 4.69 -15.82 8.02
C LEU A 94 4.16 -15.19 9.32
N LYS A 95 3.58 -14.00 9.24
CA LYS A 95 2.98 -13.28 10.37
C LYS A 95 1.47 -13.50 10.53
N GLY A 96 0.83 -14.25 9.63
CA GLY A 96 -0.62 -14.52 9.67
C GLY A 96 -1.50 -13.30 9.39
N ILE A 97 -1.01 -12.33 8.63
CA ILE A 97 -1.74 -11.08 8.32
C ILE A 97 -2.45 -11.17 6.97
N LEU A 98 -1.90 -12.01 6.08
CA LEU A 98 -2.31 -12.26 4.69
C LEU A 98 -2.37 -13.78 4.53
#